data_AF-A0A927GTV7-F1
#
_entry.id   AF-A0A927GTV7-F1
#
_cell.length_a   1.000
_cell.length_b   1.000
_cell.length_c   1.000
_cell.angle_alpha   90.00
_cell.angle_beta   90.00
_cell.angle_gamma   90.00
#
_symmetry.space_group_name_H-M   'P 1'
#
loop_
_entity.id
_entity.type
_entity.pdbx_description
1 polymer ?
#
loop_
_entity_poly.entity_id
_entity_poly.type
_entity_poly.pdbx_seq_one_letter_code
_entity_poly.pdbx_strand_id
1 'polypeptide(L)'
;MKALLKNQAGVTKSVKVGFSWTTFFFGFLVPLFRGDLKWCIILVILEAVFGSFTLGIGAFVTGIIFSFVYNKLYIKELLEKGYAPATVRDQEILEQGQIVARAA
;
A
#
# COMPACT_ATOMS: atom_id res chain seq x y z
N MET A 1 -2.61 -12.40 -2.49
CA MET A 1 -3.76 -12.40 -3.44
C MET A 1 -3.83 -11.06 -4.16
N LYS A 2 -4.50 -10.98 -5.32
CA LYS A 2 -4.73 -9.71 -6.03
C LYS A 2 -6.22 -9.41 -6.05
N ALA A 3 -6.58 -8.14 -5.87
CA ALA A 3 -7.92 -7.62 -6.07
C ALA A 3 -7.89 -6.58 -7.20
N LEU A 4 -9.00 -6.42 -7.91
CA LEU A 4 -9.20 -5.38 -8.90
C LEU A 4 -10.09 -4.29 -8.31
N LEU A 5 -9.62 -3.05 -8.38
CA LEU A 5 -10.39 -1.87 -8.01
C LEU A 5 -10.76 -1.10 -9.27
N LYS A 6 -11.95 -0.52 -9.32
CA LYS A 6 -12.47 0.29 -10.41
C LYS A 6 -13.05 1.59 -9.87
N ASN A 7 -12.79 2.71 -10.55
CA ASN A 7 -13.43 3.99 -10.23
C ASN A 7 -14.64 4.27 -11.13
N GLN A 8 -15.37 5.35 -10.87
CA GLN A 8 -16.55 5.76 -11.65
C GLN A 8 -16.25 6.04 -13.12
N ALA A 9 -15.04 6.51 -13.44
CA ALA A 9 -14.58 6.75 -14.81
C ALA A 9 -14.19 5.47 -15.58
N GLY A 10 -14.31 4.29 -14.95
CA GLY A 10 -13.98 3.01 -15.56
C GLY A 10 -12.51 2.60 -15.47
N VAL A 11 -11.64 3.42 -14.86
CA VAL A 11 -10.22 3.11 -14.66
C VAL A 11 -10.08 2.00 -13.63
N THR A 12 -9.36 0.95 -14.01
CA THR A 12 -9.10 -0.20 -13.13
C THR A 12 -7.66 -0.23 -12.63
N LYS A 13 -7.46 -0.65 -11.37
CA LYS A 13 -6.14 -0.88 -10.76
C LYS A 13 -6.10 -2.26 -10.11
N SER A 14 -5.12 -3.08 -10.50
CA SER A 14 -4.84 -4.33 -9.82
C SER A 14 -3.94 -4.09 -8.61
N VAL A 15 -4.42 -4.49 -7.43
CA VAL A 15 -3.73 -4.28 -6.15
C VAL A 15 -3.41 -5.62 -5.50
N LYS A 16 -2.27 -5.71 -4.82
CA LYS A 16 -1.88 -6.90 -4.06
C LYS A 16 -2.30 -6.72 -2.60
N VAL A 17 -2.94 -7.74 -2.03
CA VAL A 17 -3.26 -7.82 -0.60
C VAL A 17 -2.20 -8.67 0.12
N GLY A 18 -1.75 -8.19 1.28
CA GLY A 18 -0.71 -8.82 2.11
C GLY A 18 0.65 -8.15 1.94
N PHE A 19 1.72 -8.90 2.20
CA PHE A 19 3.10 -8.42 2.19
C PHE A 19 3.51 -7.77 0.85
N SER A 20 4.21 -6.64 0.92
CA SER A 20 4.73 -5.88 -0.21
C SER A 20 6.21 -6.16 -0.42
N TRP A 21 6.49 -7.19 -1.22
CA TRP A 21 7.85 -7.52 -1.67
C TRP A 21 8.56 -6.33 -2.32
N THR A 22 7.83 -5.51 -3.08
CA THR A 22 8.44 -4.32 -3.68
C THR A 22 8.87 -3.32 -2.62
N THR A 23 8.07 -3.11 -1.57
CA THR A 23 8.42 -2.15 -0.50
C THR A 23 9.59 -2.66 0.33
N PHE A 24 9.66 -3.98 0.55
CA PHE A 24 10.78 -4.60 1.25
C PHE A 24 12.14 -4.31 0.57
N PHE A 25 12.21 -4.38 -0.77
CA PHE A 25 13.47 -4.17 -1.49
C PHE A 25 13.74 -2.71 -1.88
N PHE A 26 12.70 -1.91 -2.09
CA PHE A 26 12.83 -0.57 -2.70
C PHE A 26 12.32 0.59 -1.83
N GLY A 27 11.83 0.32 -0.61
CA GLY A 27 11.44 1.36 0.35
C GLY A 27 10.48 2.40 -0.24
N PHE A 28 10.81 3.68 -0.02
CA PHE A 28 10.05 4.85 -0.48
C PHE A 28 9.87 4.95 -2.01
N LEU A 29 10.71 4.30 -2.83
CA LEU A 29 10.59 4.36 -4.29
C LEU A 29 9.28 3.71 -4.79
N VAL A 30 8.74 2.76 -4.04
CA VAL A 30 7.50 2.07 -4.41
C VAL A 30 6.29 3.01 -4.46
N PRO A 31 5.97 3.77 -3.40
CA PRO A 31 4.89 4.75 -3.47
C PRO A 31 5.08 5.81 -4.54
N LEU A 32 6.32 6.24 -4.81
CA LEU A 32 6.61 7.16 -5.91
C LEU A 32 6.13 6.58 -7.25
N PHE A 33 6.55 5.36 -7.60
CA PHE A 33 6.15 4.72 -8.85
C PHE A 33 4.66 4.32 -8.90
N ARG A 34 4.02 4.13 -7.74
CA ARG A 34 2.58 3.85 -7.66
C ARG A 34 1.70 5.10 -7.70
N GLY A 35 2.29 6.30 -7.77
CA GLY A 35 1.58 7.58 -7.77
C GLY A 35 0.96 7.92 -6.41
N ASP A 36 1.52 7.38 -5.33
CA ASP A 36 1.10 7.60 -3.95
C ASP A 36 2.05 8.59 -3.25
N LEU A 37 1.92 9.85 -3.63
CA LEU A 37 2.82 10.91 -3.16
C LEU A 37 2.76 11.12 -1.64
N LYS A 38 1.58 10.93 -1.03
CA LYS A 38 1.38 11.06 0.42
C LYS A 38 2.27 10.07 1.17
N TRP A 39 2.16 8.78 0.85
CA TRP A 39 2.97 7.75 1.50
C TRP A 39 4.45 7.79 1.07
N CYS A 40 4.75 8.30 -0.14
CA CYS A 40 6.13 8.55 -0.57
C CYS A 40 6.83 9.52 0.36
N ILE A 41 6.24 10.70 0.61
CA ILE A 41 6.83 11.74 1.46
C ILE A 41 6.98 11.23 2.90
N ILE A 42 5.95 10.56 3.43
CA ILE A 42 5.99 9.98 4.78
C ILE A 42 7.15 8.99 4.91
N LEU A 43 7.32 8.07 3.94
CA LEU A 43 8.40 7.10 3.98
C LEU A 43 9.78 7.75 3.84
N VAL A 44 9.95 8.74 2.97
CA VAL A 44 11.21 9.48 2.84
C VAL A 44 11.61 10.13 4.18
N ILE A 45 10.66 10.78 4.86
CA ILE A 45 10.93 11.40 6.16
C ILE A 45 11.30 10.34 7.21
N LEU A 46 10.56 9.24 7.28
CA LEU A 46 10.84 8.16 8.24
C LEU A 46 12.20 7.52 7.98
N GLU A 47 12.49 7.13 6.73
CA GLU A 47 13.77 6.54 6.37
C GLU A 47 14.93 7.50 6.58
N ALA A 48 14.77 8.80 6.30
CA ALA A 48 15.77 9.82 6.61
C ALA A 48 16.00 9.92 8.12
N VAL A 49 14.94 10.09 8.92
CA VAL A 49 15.07 10.24 10.38
C VAL A 49 15.69 8.99 11.00
N PHE A 50 15.14 7.81 10.73
CA PHE A 50 15.63 6.57 11.34
C PHE A 50 16.95 6.10 10.75
N GLY A 51 17.22 6.36 9.47
CA GLY A 51 18.45 5.99 8.78
C GLY A 51 19.65 6.87 9.14
N SER A 52 19.43 8.18 9.36
CA SER A 52 20.51 9.17 9.62
C SER A 52 21.33 8.83 10.87
N PHE A 53 20.68 8.34 11.92
CA PHE A 53 21.32 8.06 13.20
C PHE A 53 21.82 6.61 13.35
N THR A 54 21.64 5.77 12.31
CA THR A 54 21.85 4.31 12.39
C THR A 54 22.68 3.75 11.24
N LEU A 55 23.41 4.60 10.50
CA LEU A 55 24.15 4.21 9.29
C LEU A 55 23.27 3.45 8.27
N GLY A 56 21.99 3.82 8.17
CA GLY A 56 21.03 3.20 7.26
C GLY A 56 20.31 1.94 7.78
N ILE A 57 20.71 1.37 8.94
CA ILE A 57 20.04 0.19 9.52
C ILE A 57 18.57 0.50 9.88
N GLY A 58 18.32 1.68 10.43
CA GLY A 58 16.98 2.14 10.78
C GLY A 58 16.08 2.26 9.56
N ALA A 59 16.62 2.71 8.41
CA ALA A 59 15.88 2.74 7.15
C ALA A 59 15.53 1.32 6.65
N PHE A 60 16.41 0.34 6.87
CA PHE A 60 16.10 -1.06 6.56
C PHE A 60 14.98 -1.60 7.46
N VAL A 61 15.03 -1.35 8.77
CA VAL A 61 14.00 -1.77 9.72
C VAL A 61 12.64 -1.13 9.40
N THR A 62 12.61 0.17 9.09
CA THR A 62 11.36 0.85 8.67
C THR A 62 10.83 0.24 7.37
N GLY A 63 11.70 -0.07 6.40
CA GLY A 63 11.33 -0.77 5.16
C GLY A 63 10.68 -2.13 5.40
N ILE A 64 11.22 -2.92 6.34
CA ILE A 64 10.61 -4.20 6.75
C ILE A 64 9.22 -3.96 7.34
N ILE A 65 9.07 -3.05 8.29
CA ILE A 65 7.75 -2.77 8.90
C ILE A 65 6.75 -2.34 7.83
N PHE A 66 7.15 -1.41 6.97
CA PHE A 66 6.30 -0.90 5.90
C PHE A 66 5.97 -1.96 4.85
N SER A 67 6.82 -2.96 4.63
CA SER A 67 6.48 -4.06 3.72
C SER A 67 5.26 -4.86 4.17
N PHE A 68 4.94 -4.94 5.47
CA PHE A 68 3.71 -5.57 5.95
C PHE A 68 2.46 -4.69 5.78
N VAL A 69 2.60 -3.37 5.91
CA VAL A 69 1.44 -2.46 5.98
C VAL A 69 1.16 -1.69 4.68
N TYR A 70 2.17 -1.44 3.85
CA TYR A 70 2.09 -0.50 2.73
C TYR A 70 1.02 -0.86 1.70
N ASN A 71 0.89 -2.14 1.33
CA ASN A 71 -0.15 -2.56 0.39
C ASN A 71 -1.57 -2.24 0.92
N LYS A 72 -1.81 -2.44 2.22
CA LYS A 72 -3.10 -2.13 2.85
C LYS A 72 -3.36 -0.61 2.84
N LEU A 73 -2.34 0.19 3.16
CA LEU A 73 -2.41 1.65 3.14
C LEU A 73 -2.70 2.18 1.73
N TYR A 74 -1.99 1.67 0.72
CA TYR A 74 -2.21 2.02 -0.68
C TYR A 74 -3.63 1.69 -1.15
N ILE A 75 -4.16 0.54 -0.76
CA ILE A 75 -5.54 0.16 -1.12
C ILE A 75 -6.54 1.12 -0.48
N LYS A 76 -6.38 1.44 0.82
CA LYS A 76 -7.24 2.43 1.48
C LYS A 76 -7.20 3.79 0.80
N GLU A 77 -6.02 4.23 0.38
CA GLU A 77 -5.86 5.48 -0.37
C GLU A 77 -6.66 5.49 -1.68
N LEU A 78 -6.69 4.35 -2.38
CA LEU A 78 -7.49 4.21 -3.60
C LEU A 78 -8.98 4.23 -3.28
N LEU A 79 -9.41 3.58 -2.20
CA LEU A 79 -10.81 3.61 -1.77
C LEU A 79 -11.26 5.05 -1.43
N GLU A 80 -10.43 5.80 -0.71
CA GLU A 80 -10.66 7.23 -0.42
C GLU A 80 -10.75 8.09 -1.70
N LYS A 81 -10.01 7.71 -2.76
CA LYS A 81 -10.06 8.34 -4.09
C LYS A 81 -11.25 7.90 -4.95
N GLY A 82 -12.22 7.18 -4.37
CA GLY A 82 -13.45 6.76 -5.06
C GLY A 82 -13.28 5.51 -5.92
N TYR A 83 -12.25 4.70 -5.68
CA TYR A 83 -12.19 3.35 -6.22
C TYR A 83 -13.05 2.41 -5.36
N ALA A 84 -13.66 1.43 -6.00
CA ALA A 84 -14.39 0.35 -5.35
C ALA A 84 -13.94 -1.01 -5.93
N PRO A 85 -14.09 -2.13 -5.19
CA PRO A 85 -13.84 -3.45 -5.77
C PRO A 85 -14.70 -3.69 -7.02
N ALA A 86 -14.08 -4.24 -8.06
CA ALA A 86 -14.71 -4.39 -9.38
C ALA A 86 -15.72 -5.54 -9.44
N THR A 87 -15.55 -6.55 -8.59
CA THR A 87 -16.40 -7.75 -8.51
C THR A 87 -16.65 -8.17 -7.07
N VAL A 88 -17.63 -9.06 -6.84
CA VAL A 88 -17.89 -9.66 -5.51
C VAL A 88 -16.66 -10.39 -4.97
N ARG A 89 -15.92 -11.09 -5.85
CA ARG A 89 -14.66 -11.75 -5.47
C ARG A 89 -13.60 -10.74 -5.01
N ASP A 90 -13.51 -9.58 -5.65
CA ASP A 90 -12.58 -8.54 -5.23
C ASP A 90 -12.95 -7.98 -3.85
N GLN A 91 -14.24 -7.79 -3.58
CA GLN A 91 -14.76 -7.40 -2.26
C GLN A 91 -14.37 -8.43 -1.19
N GLU A 92 -14.61 -9.72 -1.42
CA GLU A 92 -14.23 -10.80 -0.49
C GLU A 92 -12.73 -10.79 -0.19
N ILE A 93 -11.89 -10.55 -1.19
CA ILE A 93 -10.42 -10.48 -1.00
C ILE A 93 -10.04 -9.30 -0.10
N LEU A 94 -10.72 -8.15 -0.22
CA LEU A 94 -10.49 -7.00 0.66
C LEU A 94 -10.98 -7.26 2.09
N GLU A 95 -12.10 -7.97 2.26
CA GLU A 95 -12.65 -8.37 3.56
C GLU A 95 -11.74 -9.37 4.27
N GLN A 96 -11.27 -10.40 3.55
CA GLN A 96 -10.30 -11.37 4.06
C GLN A 96 -8.98 -10.70 4.47
N GLY A 97 -8.56 -9.66 3.72
CA GLY A 97 -7.40 -8.84 4.06
C GLY A 97 -7.65 -7.84 5.21
N GLN A 98 -8.83 -7.83 5.83
CA GLN A 98 -9.26 -6.88 6.85
C GLN A 98 -9.03 -5.42 6.42
N ILE A 99 -9.24 -5.13 5.14
CA ILE A 99 -9.06 -3.79 4.54
C ILE A 99 -10.36 -3.01 4.64
N VAL A 100 -11.48 -3.68 4.36
CA VAL A 100 -12.85 -3.16 4.46
C VAL A 100 -13.65 -4.02 5.44
N ALA A 101 -14.72 -3.47 6.00
CA ALA A 101 -15.64 -4.24 6.83
C ALA A 101 -16.36 -5.29 5.97
N ARG A 102 -16.63 -6.45 6.58
CA ARG A 102 -17.41 -7.51 5.94
C ARG A 102 -18.84 -6.99 5.71
N ALA A 103 -19.30 -6.98 4.47
CA ALA A 103 -20.70 -6.70 4.19
C ALA A 103 -21.56 -7.80 4.86
N ALA A 104 -22.55 -7.38 5.64
CA ALA A 104 -23.47 -8.27 6.35
C ALA A 104 -24.47 -8.92 5.39
#